data_AF-A0AB38DNF4-F1
#
_entry.id   AF-A0AB38DNF4-F1
#
_cell.length_a   1.000
_cell.length_b   1.000
_cell.length_c   1.000
_cell.angle_alpha   90.00
_cell.angle_beta   90.00
_cell.angle_gamma   90.00
#
_symmetry.space_group_name_H-M   'P 1'
#
loop_
_entity.id
_entity.type
_entity.pdbx_description
1 polymer ?
#
loop_
_entity_poly.entity_id
_entity_poly.type
_entity_poly.pdbx_seq_one_letter_code
_entity_poly.pdbx_strand_id
1 'polypeptide(L)'
;MVGNGMFAEPGDPDSIYPGAQSLYPHRERYERSPHPDSRLEPGNVHAKALGDLQGTAFEQSYSIFENARKEYTKHLDKLKEVEHLYSDDGYRMQIDQFQESPAAKAIDDAVRLVETRRDEAQADMEKVFRELSPHGDAAAESRASRYWHRCERLLDSSRDNKLAVAEEMVRKASKEELGTLLQELPTYLRSVGIGDSWIDESVAQHAPNYGKAKNRLQRAEQAVMVANANARQLRESFTNRQARPSTIPHLRERDPDK
;
A
#
# COMPACT_ATOMS: atom_id res chain seq x y z
N MET A 1 72.68 52.68 30.13
CA MET A 1 72.36 51.54 29.24
C MET A 1 72.76 50.27 29.96
N VAL A 2 72.01 49.18 29.74
CA VAL A 2 72.08 47.88 30.45
C VAL A 2 71.43 47.94 31.84
N GLY A 3 70.39 47.19 32.24
CA GLY A 3 69.57 46.13 31.63
C GLY A 3 68.80 45.47 32.79
N ASN A 4 67.46 45.50 32.78
CA ASN A 4 66.63 44.79 33.79
C ASN A 4 66.70 43.28 33.52
N GLY A 5 67.52 42.57 34.29
CA GLY A 5 67.60 41.11 34.28
C GLY A 5 66.61 40.49 35.27
N MET A 6 65.69 39.68 34.74
CA MET A 6 64.95 38.69 35.51
C MET A 6 65.89 37.61 36.03
N PHE A 7 65.83 37.27 37.32
CA PHE A 7 66.11 35.92 37.82
C PHE A 7 65.25 35.68 39.07
N ALA A 8 64.30 34.75 38.97
CA ALA A 8 63.71 34.10 40.13
C ALA A 8 64.64 32.96 40.54
N GLU A 9 65.04 32.95 41.80
CA GLU A 9 65.89 31.93 42.42
C GLU A 9 65.21 30.55 42.51
N PRO A 10 66.00 29.46 42.47
CA PRO A 10 65.54 28.08 42.53
C PRO A 10 65.01 27.68 43.92
N GLY A 11 64.02 26.79 43.91
CA GLY A 11 63.20 26.39 45.04
C GLY A 11 63.93 25.70 46.20
N ASP A 12 63.32 25.89 47.37
CA ASP A 12 63.67 25.35 48.67
C ASP A 12 63.51 23.81 48.73
N PRO A 13 64.49 23.05 49.25
CA PRO A 13 64.45 21.59 49.33
C PRO A 13 63.53 21.01 50.43
N ASP A 14 62.88 21.82 51.26
CA ASP A 14 62.08 21.36 52.41
C ASP A 14 60.55 21.52 52.22
N SER A 15 60.04 21.44 50.99
CA SER A 15 58.58 21.38 50.74
C SER A 15 58.00 20.02 51.14
N ILE A 16 57.15 20.03 52.17
CA ILE A 16 56.41 18.87 52.71
C ILE A 16 55.24 18.43 51.78
N TYR A 17 55.01 19.16 50.68
CA TYR A 17 54.17 18.71 49.56
C TYR A 17 55.06 18.35 48.37
N PRO A 18 55.28 17.06 48.04
CA PRO A 18 55.78 16.71 46.73
C PRO A 18 54.71 17.13 45.71
N GLY A 19 55.08 18.06 44.84
CA GLY A 19 54.22 18.61 43.81
C GLY A 19 53.46 17.50 43.08
N ALA A 20 52.16 17.71 42.91
CA ALA A 20 51.29 16.87 42.12
C ALA A 20 51.91 16.69 40.72
N GLN A 21 52.64 15.60 40.53
CA GLN A 21 53.04 15.12 39.22
C GLN A 21 51.74 14.80 38.49
N SER A 22 51.39 15.66 37.54
CA SER A 22 50.43 15.34 36.48
C SER A 22 50.81 13.98 35.91
N LEU A 23 50.00 12.96 36.20
CA LEU A 23 50.20 11.58 35.76
C LEU A 23 49.94 11.37 34.25
N TYR A 24 49.71 12.44 33.49
CA TYR A 24 49.44 12.38 32.07
C TYR A 24 50.48 13.19 31.29
N PRO A 25 51.38 12.54 30.53
CA PRO A 25 52.25 13.25 29.61
C PRO A 25 51.39 13.91 28.53
N HIS A 26 51.54 15.24 28.39
CA HIS A 26 50.97 16.01 27.30
C HIS A 26 51.47 15.45 25.95
N ARG A 27 50.70 14.55 25.34
CA ARG A 27 50.80 14.26 23.91
C ARG A 27 49.96 15.30 23.19
N GLU A 28 50.56 16.04 22.25
CA GLU A 28 49.91 17.02 21.36
C GLU A 28 48.80 16.42 20.45
N ARG A 29 48.49 15.12 20.62
CA ARG A 29 47.42 14.38 19.93
C ARG A 29 46.72 13.41 20.87
N TYR A 30 46.33 13.87 22.06
CA TYR A 30 45.37 13.11 22.87
C TYR A 30 43.97 13.32 22.27
N GLU A 31 43.64 12.55 21.23
CA GLU A 31 42.24 12.33 20.88
C GLU A 31 41.61 11.62 22.07
N ARG A 32 40.70 12.28 22.77
CA ARG A 32 39.87 11.67 23.80
C ARG A 32 39.14 10.50 23.12
N SER A 33 39.63 9.28 23.32
CA SER A 33 38.91 8.10 22.85
C SER A 33 37.51 8.18 23.44
N PRO A 34 36.44 8.18 22.62
CA PRO A 34 35.08 8.21 23.15
C PRO A 34 34.94 7.03 24.11
N HIS A 35 34.51 7.30 25.34
CA HIS A 35 34.33 6.25 26.34
C HIS A 35 33.39 5.18 25.75
N PRO A 36 33.80 3.89 25.71
CA PRO A 36 32.99 2.82 25.13
C PRO A 36 31.63 2.67 25.84
N ASP A 37 31.51 3.18 27.07
CA ASP A 37 30.31 3.08 27.90
C ASP A 37 29.18 4.07 27.57
N SER A 38 29.34 4.90 26.53
CA SER A 38 28.33 5.89 26.12
C SER A 38 27.62 5.58 24.79
N ARG A 39 27.98 4.48 24.13
CA ARG A 39 27.33 4.07 22.89
C ARG A 39 26.05 3.28 23.17
N LEU A 40 24.96 3.69 22.52
CA LEU A 40 23.71 2.95 22.55
C LEU A 40 23.78 1.78 21.57
N GLU A 41 23.41 0.60 22.06
CA GLU A 41 23.16 -0.56 21.21
C GLU A 41 21.74 -0.50 20.64
N PRO A 42 21.50 -1.06 19.45
CA PRO A 42 20.15 -1.18 18.91
C PRO A 42 19.23 -1.96 19.85
N GLY A 43 18.02 -1.47 20.07
CA GLY A 43 17.05 -2.03 21.01
C GLY A 43 15.61 -1.86 20.56
N ASN A 44 14.72 -2.65 21.16
CA ASN A 44 13.34 -2.83 20.70
C ASN A 44 12.60 -1.52 20.37
N VAL A 45 11.97 -1.49 19.19
CA VAL A 45 11.15 -0.37 18.72
C VAL A 45 9.71 -0.52 19.21
N HIS A 46 9.25 0.43 20.01
CA HIS A 46 7.89 0.46 20.54
C HIS A 46 6.94 1.28 19.65
N ALA A 47 6.61 0.74 18.47
CA ALA A 47 5.58 1.29 17.57
C ALA A 47 4.33 0.39 17.57
N LYS A 48 3.21 0.93 18.04
CA LYS A 48 1.98 0.15 18.25
C LYS A 48 1.12 0.13 16.98
N ALA A 49 0.49 -1.01 16.72
CA ALA A 49 -0.62 -1.09 15.77
C ALA A 49 -1.85 -0.35 16.34
N LEU A 50 -2.74 0.10 15.45
CA LEU A 50 -4.05 0.59 15.87
C LEU A 50 -4.90 -0.60 16.37
N GLY A 51 -5.62 -0.39 17.47
CA GLY A 51 -6.67 -1.30 17.94
C GLY A 51 -8.04 -0.86 17.45
N ASP A 52 -9.02 -1.77 17.51
CA ASP A 52 -10.47 -1.58 17.25
C ASP A 52 -10.81 -0.45 16.28
N LEU A 53 -10.59 -0.71 14.98
CA LEU A 53 -10.90 0.25 13.92
C LEU A 53 -12.36 0.15 13.51
N GLN A 54 -13.03 1.30 13.48
CA GLN A 54 -14.38 1.46 12.94
C GLN A 54 -14.32 1.79 11.45
N GLY A 55 -15.40 1.48 10.72
CA GLY A 55 -15.54 1.81 9.30
C GLY A 55 -15.42 0.60 8.37
N THR A 56 -15.39 0.87 7.06
CA THR A 56 -15.25 -0.14 6.01
C THR A 56 -13.83 -0.73 5.99
N ALA A 57 -13.64 -1.86 5.31
CA ALA A 57 -12.31 -2.44 5.13
C ALA A 57 -11.30 -1.44 4.54
N PHE A 58 -11.76 -0.59 3.61
CA PHE A 58 -10.90 0.41 2.97
C PHE A 58 -10.57 1.56 3.93
N GLU A 59 -11.54 2.07 4.70
CA GLU A 59 -11.34 3.08 5.75
C GLU A 59 -10.36 2.58 6.85
N GLN A 60 -10.52 1.33 7.28
CA GLN A 60 -9.65 0.69 8.25
C GLN A 60 -8.22 0.54 7.71
N SER A 61 -8.06 0.04 6.48
CA SER A 61 -6.74 -0.11 5.84
C SER A 61 -5.99 1.22 5.73
N TYR A 62 -6.70 2.30 5.33
CA TYR A 62 -6.13 3.64 5.24
C TYR A 62 -5.65 4.14 6.61
N SER A 63 -6.45 3.92 7.66
CA SER A 63 -6.08 4.29 9.02
C SER A 63 -4.82 3.56 9.50
N ILE A 64 -4.67 2.28 9.15
CA ILE A 64 -3.46 1.49 9.45
C ILE A 64 -2.24 2.07 8.73
N PHE A 65 -2.34 2.38 7.44
CA PHE A 65 -1.23 2.97 6.69
C PHE A 65 -0.80 4.33 7.27
N GLU A 66 -1.77 5.19 7.61
CA GLU A 66 -1.47 6.47 8.25
C GLU A 66 -0.82 6.32 9.63
N ASN A 67 -1.26 5.34 10.44
CA ASN A 67 -0.62 5.06 11.72
C ASN A 67 0.81 4.55 11.56
N ALA A 68 1.04 3.59 10.67
CA ALA A 68 2.39 3.07 10.40
C ALA A 68 3.33 4.20 9.94
N ARG A 69 2.85 5.09 9.06
CA ARG A 69 3.60 6.28 8.63
C ARG A 69 3.94 7.21 9.80
N LYS A 70 2.96 7.52 10.65
CA LYS A 70 3.14 8.43 11.81
C LYS A 70 4.12 7.85 12.82
N GLU A 71 3.96 6.57 13.18
CA GLU A 71 4.87 5.90 14.12
C GLU A 71 6.28 5.77 13.54
N TYR A 72 6.43 5.54 12.22
CA TYR A 72 7.75 5.52 11.59
C TYR A 72 8.43 6.90 11.60
N THR A 73 7.68 7.95 11.26
CA THR A 73 8.20 9.33 11.29
C THR A 73 8.65 9.70 12.71
N LYS A 74 7.82 9.40 13.70
CA LYS A 74 8.14 9.60 15.12
C LYS A 74 9.35 8.79 15.58
N HIS A 75 9.53 7.57 15.07
CA HIS A 75 10.72 6.75 15.33
C HIS A 75 11.98 7.41 14.78
N LEU A 76 11.94 7.88 13.54
CA LEU A 76 13.07 8.59 12.91
C LEU A 76 13.41 9.89 13.64
N ASP A 77 12.40 10.69 14.01
CA ASP A 77 12.60 11.96 14.73
C ASP A 77 13.27 11.72 16.08
N LYS A 78 12.77 10.75 16.87
CA LYS A 78 13.38 10.38 18.15
C LYS A 78 14.79 9.84 18.00
N LEU A 79 15.04 9.03 16.98
CA LEU A 79 16.37 8.46 16.77
C LEU A 79 17.39 9.53 16.39
N LYS A 80 16.95 10.55 15.62
CA LYS A 80 17.79 11.69 15.24
C LYS A 80 18.27 12.50 16.45
N GLU A 81 17.45 12.63 17.51
CA GLU A 81 17.83 13.33 18.75
C GLU A 81 19.03 12.67 19.45
N VAL A 82 19.17 11.35 19.30
CA VAL A 82 20.20 10.53 19.95
C VAL A 82 21.22 9.95 18.95
N GLU A 83 21.24 10.43 17.71
CA GLU A 83 22.09 9.92 16.62
C GLU A 83 23.58 9.86 17.02
N HIS A 84 24.06 10.91 17.70
CA HIS A 84 25.43 11.03 18.19
C HIS A 84 25.85 9.96 19.22
N LEU A 85 24.90 9.22 19.79
CA LEU A 85 25.15 8.13 20.74
C LEU A 85 25.27 6.77 20.05
N TYR A 86 24.94 6.66 18.77
CA TYR A 86 25.05 5.42 18.02
C TYR A 86 26.34 5.38 17.18
N SER A 87 26.83 4.18 16.87
CA SER A 87 27.69 3.99 15.70
C SER A 87 26.85 4.11 14.42
N ASP A 88 27.48 4.42 13.29
CA ASP A 88 26.76 4.50 12.00
C ASP A 88 25.97 3.21 11.69
N ASP A 89 26.57 2.05 11.97
CA ASP A 89 25.91 0.75 11.76
C ASP A 89 24.81 0.50 12.79
N GLY A 90 25.03 0.85 14.06
CA GLY A 90 24.02 0.73 15.11
C GLY A 90 22.80 1.62 14.84
N TYR A 91 23.03 2.84 14.35
CA TYR A 91 21.98 3.77 13.95
C TYR A 91 21.12 3.18 12.82
N ARG A 92 21.77 2.62 11.79
CA ARG A 92 21.09 1.96 10.68
C ARG A 92 20.28 0.74 11.11
N MET A 93 20.87 -0.11 11.96
CA MET A 93 20.16 -1.26 12.53
C MET A 93 18.95 -0.82 13.36
N GLN A 94 19.07 0.26 14.12
CA GLN A 94 17.96 0.79 14.92
C GLN A 94 16.82 1.33 14.07
N ILE A 95 17.10 1.91 12.90
CA ILE A 95 16.05 2.28 11.93
C ILE A 95 15.38 1.02 11.39
N ASP A 96 16.17 0.03 10.99
CA ASP A 96 15.67 -1.20 10.36
C ASP A 96 14.80 -2.03 11.31
N GLN A 97 15.08 -2.00 12.62
CA GLN A 97 14.27 -2.66 13.64
C GLN A 97 12.80 -2.19 13.67
N PHE A 98 12.47 -1.02 13.10
CA PHE A 98 11.07 -0.60 12.99
C PHE A 98 10.23 -1.60 12.19
N GLN A 99 10.82 -2.29 11.21
CA GLN A 99 10.12 -3.28 10.38
C GLN A 99 9.58 -4.46 11.21
N GLU A 100 10.17 -4.72 12.38
CA GLU A 100 9.71 -5.76 13.30
C GLU A 100 8.57 -5.34 14.21
N SER A 101 8.22 -4.05 14.20
CA SER A 101 7.19 -3.49 15.07
C SER A 101 5.78 -3.94 14.68
N PRO A 102 4.84 -3.98 15.64
CA PRO A 102 3.42 -4.20 15.35
C PRO A 102 2.85 -3.23 14.30
N ALA A 103 3.28 -1.97 14.29
CA ALA A 103 2.83 -0.98 13.31
C ALA A 103 3.26 -1.33 11.88
N ALA A 104 4.49 -1.80 11.70
CA ALA A 104 4.98 -2.24 10.39
C ALA A 104 4.29 -3.52 9.92
N LYS A 105 4.11 -4.51 10.81
CA LYS A 105 3.44 -5.78 10.51
C LYS A 105 1.97 -5.60 10.13
N ALA A 106 1.29 -4.62 10.72
CA ALA A 106 -0.11 -4.32 10.40
C ALA A 106 -0.35 -3.89 8.93
N ILE A 107 0.69 -3.45 8.19
CA ILE A 107 0.59 -3.10 6.76
C ILE A 107 0.14 -4.31 5.94
N ASP A 108 0.63 -5.50 6.24
CA ASP A 108 0.29 -6.72 5.51
C ASP A 108 -1.15 -7.15 5.77
N ASP A 109 -1.61 -7.00 7.02
CA ASP A 109 -2.99 -7.27 7.40
C ASP A 109 -3.96 -6.27 6.75
N ALA A 110 -3.56 -5.01 6.62
CA ALA A 110 -4.34 -3.98 5.91
C ALA A 110 -4.52 -4.30 4.42
N VAL A 111 -3.46 -4.78 3.75
CA VAL A 111 -3.56 -5.23 2.34
C VAL A 111 -4.49 -6.43 2.24
N ARG A 112 -4.28 -7.46 3.07
CA ARG A 112 -5.09 -8.68 3.08
C ARG A 112 -6.58 -8.38 3.32
N LEU A 113 -6.88 -7.42 4.19
CA LEU A 113 -8.26 -7.00 4.48
C LEU A 113 -8.97 -6.47 3.22
N VAL A 114 -8.30 -5.65 2.42
CA VAL A 114 -8.88 -5.07 1.18
C VAL A 114 -8.93 -6.13 0.06
N GLU A 115 -7.92 -7.00 -0.04
CA GLU A 115 -7.93 -8.14 -0.97
C GLU A 115 -9.09 -9.09 -0.69
N THR A 116 -9.34 -9.41 0.58
CA THR A 116 -10.49 -10.24 0.99
C THR A 116 -11.81 -9.61 0.54
N ARG A 117 -11.96 -8.28 0.65
CA ARG A 117 -13.15 -7.60 0.15
C ARG A 117 -13.28 -7.59 -1.36
N ARG A 118 -12.17 -7.54 -2.11
CA ARG A 118 -12.19 -7.73 -3.55
C ARG A 118 -12.65 -9.14 -3.91
N ASP A 119 -12.13 -10.15 -3.23
CA ASP A 119 -12.48 -11.55 -3.47
C ASP A 119 -13.97 -11.81 -3.18
N GLU A 120 -14.51 -11.24 -2.10
CA GLU A 120 -15.95 -11.27 -1.81
C GLU A 120 -16.78 -10.56 -2.88
N ALA A 121 -16.38 -9.36 -3.32
CA ALA A 121 -17.07 -8.63 -4.38
C ALA A 121 -17.02 -9.38 -5.73
N GLN A 122 -15.93 -10.10 -6.00
CA GLN A 122 -15.77 -10.93 -7.18
C GLN A 122 -16.69 -12.15 -7.12
N ALA A 123 -16.75 -12.84 -5.98
CA ALA A 123 -17.67 -13.95 -5.77
C ALA A 123 -19.14 -13.52 -5.91
N ASP A 124 -19.50 -12.35 -5.39
CA ASP A 124 -20.83 -11.75 -5.55
C ASP A 124 -21.15 -11.46 -7.02
N MET A 125 -20.22 -10.86 -7.76
CA MET A 125 -20.36 -10.59 -9.19
C MET A 125 -20.56 -11.88 -9.98
N GLU A 126 -19.72 -12.89 -9.74
CA GLU A 126 -19.82 -14.20 -10.41
C GLU A 126 -21.14 -14.90 -10.10
N LYS A 127 -21.64 -14.77 -8.87
CA LYS A 127 -22.95 -15.31 -8.49
C LYS A 127 -24.07 -14.63 -9.28
N VAL A 128 -24.11 -13.30 -9.30
CA VAL A 128 -25.12 -12.54 -10.04
C VAL A 128 -25.02 -12.80 -11.54
N PHE A 129 -23.81 -12.94 -12.07
CA PHE A 129 -23.59 -13.31 -13.46
C PHE A 129 -24.12 -14.72 -13.77
N ARG A 130 -23.89 -15.69 -12.88
CA ARG A 130 -24.44 -17.04 -13.03
C ARG A 130 -25.96 -17.07 -12.98
N GLU A 131 -26.61 -16.21 -12.19
CA GLU A 131 -28.07 -16.08 -12.17
C GLU A 131 -28.65 -15.56 -13.50
N LEU A 132 -27.86 -14.86 -14.31
CA LEU A 132 -28.25 -14.43 -15.66
C LEU A 132 -28.00 -15.50 -16.72
N SER A 133 -27.17 -16.50 -16.43
CA SER A 133 -26.69 -17.45 -17.42
C SER A 133 -27.35 -18.82 -17.30
N PRO A 134 -27.64 -19.51 -18.42
CA PRO A 134 -28.30 -20.82 -18.44
C PRO A 134 -27.39 -22.01 -18.05
N HIS A 135 -26.50 -21.87 -17.05
CA HIS A 135 -25.58 -22.95 -16.67
C HIS A 135 -26.29 -24.15 -16.02
N GLY A 136 -25.92 -25.36 -16.43
CA GLY A 136 -26.26 -26.60 -15.72
C GLY A 136 -27.46 -27.39 -16.22
N ASP A 137 -28.17 -26.90 -17.24
CA ASP A 137 -29.18 -27.64 -18.01
C ASP A 137 -28.72 -27.73 -19.47
N ALA A 138 -28.40 -28.94 -19.96
CA ALA A 138 -27.97 -29.16 -21.35
C ALA A 138 -29.00 -28.63 -22.37
N ALA A 139 -30.29 -28.63 -22.02
CA ALA A 139 -31.31 -28.04 -22.86
C ALA A 139 -31.23 -26.51 -22.87
N ALA A 140 -30.90 -25.89 -21.73
CA ALA A 140 -30.70 -24.45 -21.62
C ALA A 140 -29.43 -23.99 -22.35
N GLU A 141 -28.33 -24.74 -22.24
CA GLU A 141 -27.10 -24.51 -23.02
C GLU A 141 -27.37 -24.62 -24.52
N SER A 142 -28.12 -25.64 -24.96
CA SER A 142 -28.51 -25.76 -26.38
C SER A 142 -29.36 -24.57 -26.86
N ARG A 143 -30.28 -24.06 -26.02
CA ARG A 143 -31.06 -22.86 -26.33
C ARG A 143 -30.16 -21.62 -26.44
N ALA A 144 -29.20 -21.47 -25.52
CA ALA A 144 -28.24 -20.37 -25.51
C ALA A 144 -27.36 -20.36 -26.77
N SER A 145 -26.76 -21.49 -27.15
CA SER A 145 -25.95 -21.59 -28.37
C SER A 145 -26.78 -21.28 -29.63
N ARG A 146 -28.02 -21.79 -29.70
CA ARG A 146 -28.92 -21.46 -30.83
C ARG A 146 -29.28 -19.99 -30.86
N TYR A 147 -29.46 -19.35 -29.71
CA TYR A 147 -29.72 -17.92 -29.63
C TYR A 147 -28.51 -17.12 -30.10
N TRP A 148 -27.31 -17.46 -29.62
CA TRP A 148 -26.06 -16.82 -30.05
C TRP A 148 -25.87 -16.92 -31.57
N HIS A 149 -26.00 -18.10 -32.18
CA HIS A 149 -25.88 -18.25 -33.63
C HIS A 149 -26.93 -17.48 -34.45
N ARG A 150 -28.08 -17.13 -33.86
CA ARG A 150 -29.03 -16.20 -34.50
C ARG A 150 -28.52 -14.76 -34.42
N CYS A 151 -28.00 -14.36 -33.28
CA CYS A 151 -27.44 -13.02 -33.06
C CYS A 151 -26.21 -12.79 -33.94
N GLU A 152 -25.27 -13.74 -33.96
CA GLU A 152 -24.06 -13.71 -34.78
C GLU A 152 -24.40 -13.50 -36.26
N ARG A 153 -25.30 -14.31 -36.83
CA ARG A 153 -25.73 -14.15 -38.23
C ARG A 153 -26.38 -12.79 -38.50
N LEU A 154 -27.17 -12.28 -37.56
CA LEU A 154 -27.79 -10.97 -37.70
C LEU A 154 -26.74 -9.85 -37.66
N LEU A 155 -25.76 -9.94 -36.76
CA LEU A 155 -24.63 -9.01 -36.68
C LEU A 155 -23.79 -9.08 -37.97
N ASP A 156 -23.48 -10.27 -38.48
CA ASP A 156 -22.71 -10.46 -39.72
C ASP A 156 -23.41 -9.90 -40.95
N SER A 157 -24.74 -10.00 -41.01
CA SER A 157 -25.53 -9.39 -42.09
C SER A 157 -25.59 -7.86 -42.03
N SER A 158 -25.30 -7.25 -40.88
CA SER A 158 -25.49 -5.82 -40.58
C SER A 158 -24.22 -4.99 -40.80
N ARG A 159 -23.67 -5.01 -42.03
CA ARG A 159 -22.35 -4.42 -42.38
C ARG A 159 -22.04 -3.08 -41.70
N ASP A 160 -22.81 -2.04 -41.99
CA ASP A 160 -22.51 -0.68 -41.54
C ASP A 160 -23.20 -0.29 -40.22
N ASN A 161 -24.10 -1.14 -39.70
CA ASN A 161 -24.95 -0.82 -38.55
C ASN A 161 -24.83 -1.84 -37.39
N LYS A 162 -23.71 -2.57 -37.35
CA LYS A 162 -23.49 -3.68 -36.42
C LYS A 162 -23.58 -3.25 -34.94
N LEU A 163 -23.08 -2.05 -34.61
CA LEU A 163 -23.15 -1.50 -33.25
C LEU A 163 -24.60 -1.27 -32.81
N ALA A 164 -25.41 -0.57 -33.61
CA ALA A 164 -26.81 -0.31 -33.26
C ALA A 164 -27.62 -1.61 -33.16
N VAL A 165 -27.30 -2.61 -33.99
CA VAL A 165 -27.91 -3.93 -33.90
C VAL A 165 -27.54 -4.65 -32.61
N ALA A 166 -26.27 -4.57 -32.18
CA ALA A 166 -25.82 -5.13 -30.91
C ALA A 166 -26.49 -4.44 -29.70
N GLU A 167 -26.57 -3.11 -29.70
CA GLU A 167 -27.27 -2.34 -28.66
C GLU A 167 -28.74 -2.73 -28.57
N GLU A 168 -29.40 -2.88 -29.73
CA GLU A 168 -30.80 -3.29 -29.81
C GLU A 168 -31.02 -4.72 -29.30
N MET A 169 -30.07 -5.64 -29.55
CA MET A 169 -30.11 -7.00 -29.01
C MET A 169 -30.06 -7.00 -27.49
N VAL A 170 -29.11 -6.25 -26.89
CA VAL A 170 -29.00 -6.12 -25.44
C VAL A 170 -30.27 -5.52 -24.85
N ARG A 171 -30.82 -4.48 -25.48
CA ARG A 171 -32.04 -3.79 -25.02
C ARG A 171 -33.29 -4.67 -25.00
N LYS A 172 -33.38 -5.64 -25.93
CA LYS A 172 -34.56 -6.50 -26.11
C LYS A 172 -34.43 -7.89 -25.47
N ALA A 173 -33.24 -8.29 -25.07
CA ALA A 173 -32.97 -9.62 -24.57
C ALA A 173 -33.72 -9.94 -23.26
N SER A 174 -34.16 -11.19 -23.13
CA SER A 174 -34.58 -11.73 -21.82
C SER A 174 -33.39 -11.82 -20.85
N LYS A 175 -33.63 -12.15 -19.57
CA LYS A 175 -32.53 -12.30 -18.60
C LYS A 175 -31.53 -13.39 -19.01
N GLU A 176 -32.04 -14.51 -19.51
CA GLU A 176 -31.25 -15.66 -19.95
C GLU A 176 -30.47 -15.35 -21.24
N GLU A 177 -31.10 -14.59 -22.15
CA GLU A 177 -30.47 -14.10 -23.37
C GLU A 177 -29.38 -13.07 -23.06
N LEU A 178 -29.60 -12.17 -22.09
CA LEU A 178 -28.60 -11.22 -21.60
C LEU A 178 -27.35 -11.93 -21.05
N GLY A 179 -27.52 -13.04 -20.31
CA GLY A 179 -26.38 -13.84 -19.86
C GLY A 179 -25.56 -14.39 -21.03
N THR A 180 -26.23 -14.86 -22.09
CA THR A 180 -25.56 -15.33 -23.32
C THR A 180 -24.84 -14.18 -24.03
N LEU A 181 -25.49 -13.01 -24.16
CA LEU A 181 -24.88 -11.84 -24.80
C LEU A 181 -23.66 -11.33 -24.01
N LEU A 182 -23.72 -11.29 -22.68
CA LEU A 182 -22.58 -10.89 -21.86
C LEU A 182 -21.36 -11.80 -22.04
N GLN A 183 -21.57 -13.09 -22.33
CA GLN A 183 -20.48 -14.06 -22.56
C GLN A 183 -19.82 -13.88 -23.93
N GLU A 184 -20.64 -13.74 -24.97
CA GLU A 184 -20.17 -13.89 -26.35
C GLU A 184 -19.98 -12.55 -27.06
N LEU A 185 -20.86 -11.58 -26.81
CA LEU A 185 -20.90 -10.31 -27.55
C LEU A 185 -19.61 -9.48 -27.42
N PRO A 186 -18.98 -9.32 -26.24
CA PRO A 186 -17.74 -8.54 -26.11
C PRO A 186 -16.61 -9.11 -26.98
N THR A 187 -16.42 -10.43 -26.95
CA THR A 187 -15.41 -11.12 -27.75
C THR A 187 -15.67 -10.97 -29.24
N TYR A 188 -16.93 -11.12 -29.65
CA TYR A 188 -17.32 -10.92 -31.04
C TYR A 188 -17.07 -9.48 -31.52
N LEU A 189 -17.52 -8.44 -30.79
CA LEU A 189 -17.34 -7.04 -31.17
C LEU A 189 -15.86 -6.66 -31.31
N ARG A 190 -15.02 -7.11 -30.38
CA ARG A 190 -13.56 -6.90 -30.46
C ARG A 190 -12.96 -7.56 -31.70
N SER A 191 -13.42 -8.74 -32.09
CA SER A 191 -12.92 -9.45 -33.27
C SER A 191 -13.22 -8.71 -34.60
N VAL A 192 -14.29 -7.92 -34.62
CA VAL A 192 -14.69 -7.08 -35.77
C VAL A 192 -14.28 -5.61 -35.62
N GLY A 193 -13.44 -5.29 -34.63
CA GLY A 193 -12.89 -3.94 -34.42
C GLY A 193 -13.86 -2.92 -33.82
N ILE A 194 -14.94 -3.37 -33.17
CA ILE A 194 -15.92 -2.52 -32.49
C ILE A 194 -15.66 -2.54 -30.98
N GLY A 195 -15.78 -1.37 -30.34
CA GLY A 195 -15.67 -1.24 -28.89
C GLY A 195 -16.85 -1.87 -28.14
N ASP A 196 -16.56 -2.45 -26.98
CA ASP A 196 -17.49 -3.19 -26.12
C ASP A 196 -17.78 -2.50 -24.77
N SER A 197 -17.19 -1.31 -24.53
CA SER A 197 -17.29 -0.60 -23.24
C SER A 197 -18.71 -0.19 -22.82
N TRP A 198 -19.64 -0.12 -23.76
CA TRP A 198 -21.04 0.24 -23.53
C TRP A 198 -21.89 -0.93 -23.02
N ILE A 199 -21.44 -2.18 -23.21
CA ILE A 199 -22.25 -3.37 -22.93
C ILE A 199 -22.66 -3.41 -21.47
N ASP A 200 -21.72 -3.17 -20.57
CA ASP A 200 -21.96 -3.25 -19.13
C ASP A 200 -22.98 -2.24 -18.63
N GLU A 201 -22.90 -1.00 -19.12
CA GLU A 201 -23.84 0.06 -18.79
C GLU A 201 -25.24 -0.28 -19.33
N SER A 202 -25.32 -0.74 -20.58
CA SER A 202 -26.59 -1.15 -21.20
C SER A 202 -27.22 -2.32 -20.45
N VAL A 203 -26.44 -3.34 -20.11
CA VAL A 203 -26.92 -4.49 -19.33
C VAL A 203 -27.33 -4.07 -17.92
N ALA A 204 -26.62 -3.15 -17.27
CA ALA A 204 -26.97 -2.64 -15.94
C ALA A 204 -28.36 -1.98 -15.90
N GLN A 205 -28.83 -1.39 -17.00
CA GLN A 205 -30.18 -0.82 -17.10
C GLN A 205 -31.27 -1.91 -17.03
N HIS A 206 -31.00 -3.10 -17.58
CA HIS A 206 -31.95 -4.22 -17.62
C HIS A 206 -31.76 -5.24 -16.48
N ALA A 207 -30.54 -5.36 -15.96
CA ALA A 207 -30.16 -6.20 -14.83
C ALA A 207 -29.47 -5.35 -13.75
N PRO A 208 -30.23 -4.56 -12.96
CA PRO A 208 -29.65 -3.64 -11.97
C PRO A 208 -28.76 -4.32 -10.92
N ASN A 209 -29.04 -5.58 -10.58
CA ASN A 209 -28.22 -6.35 -9.64
C ASN A 209 -26.82 -6.63 -10.23
N TYR A 210 -26.72 -6.90 -11.53
CA TYR A 210 -25.45 -7.06 -12.22
C TYR A 210 -24.66 -5.76 -12.20
N GLY A 211 -25.29 -4.64 -12.56
CA GLY A 211 -24.65 -3.32 -12.52
C GLY A 211 -24.11 -2.97 -11.13
N LYS A 212 -24.89 -3.22 -10.07
CA LYS A 212 -24.46 -3.01 -8.68
C LYS A 212 -23.27 -3.90 -8.31
N ALA A 213 -23.32 -5.20 -8.61
CA ALA A 213 -22.24 -6.12 -8.29
C ALA A 213 -20.95 -5.79 -9.05
N LYS A 214 -21.07 -5.43 -10.34
CA LYS A 214 -19.93 -5.00 -11.15
C LYS A 214 -19.30 -3.72 -10.64
N ASN A 215 -20.10 -2.70 -10.32
CA ASN A 215 -19.61 -1.45 -9.75
C ASN A 215 -18.90 -1.68 -8.40
N ARG A 216 -19.46 -2.57 -7.56
CA ARG A 216 -18.84 -2.97 -6.29
C ARG A 216 -17.48 -3.63 -6.51
N LEU A 217 -17.38 -4.57 -7.46
CA LEU A 217 -16.12 -5.21 -7.82
C LEU A 217 -15.08 -4.19 -8.33
N GLN A 218 -15.47 -3.31 -9.26
CA GLN A 218 -14.57 -2.26 -9.78
C GLN A 218 -14.03 -1.35 -8.68
N ARG A 219 -14.87 -0.96 -7.71
CA ARG A 219 -14.43 -0.18 -6.55
C ARG A 219 -13.48 -0.99 -5.66
N ALA A 220 -13.78 -2.26 -5.41
CA ALA A 220 -12.90 -3.12 -4.63
C ALA A 220 -11.52 -3.30 -5.29
N GLU A 221 -11.47 -3.45 -6.62
CA GLU A 221 -10.21 -3.50 -7.38
C GLU A 221 -9.41 -2.19 -7.26
N GLN A 222 -10.09 -1.04 -7.35
CA GLN A 222 -9.46 0.26 -7.13
C GLN A 222 -8.95 0.42 -5.69
N ALA A 223 -9.69 -0.06 -4.70
CA ALA A 223 -9.27 -0.05 -3.30
C ALA A 223 -8.00 -0.90 -3.11
N VAL A 224 -7.95 -2.11 -3.68
CA VAL A 224 -6.75 -2.98 -3.66
C VAL A 224 -5.56 -2.28 -4.31
N MET A 225 -5.76 -1.63 -5.46
CA MET A 225 -4.70 -0.87 -6.14
C MET A 225 -4.13 0.23 -5.24
N VAL A 226 -4.98 1.00 -4.57
CA VAL A 226 -4.55 2.06 -3.63
C VAL A 226 -3.85 1.47 -2.40
N ALA A 227 -4.39 0.40 -1.81
CA ALA A 227 -3.79 -0.25 -0.65
C ALA A 227 -2.39 -0.80 -0.97
N ASN A 228 -2.24 -1.47 -2.12
CA ASN A 228 -0.96 -1.98 -2.59
C ASN A 228 0.05 -0.86 -2.89
N ALA A 229 -0.41 0.25 -3.50
CA ALA A 229 0.44 1.41 -3.71
C ALA A 229 0.93 1.99 -2.37
N ASN A 230 0.04 2.17 -1.39
CA ASN A 230 0.41 2.65 -0.05
C ASN A 230 1.39 1.71 0.66
N ALA A 231 1.12 0.40 0.66
CA ALA A 231 2.00 -0.60 1.26
C ALA A 231 3.39 -0.59 0.62
N ARG A 232 3.46 -0.59 -0.72
CA ARG A 232 4.74 -0.50 -1.45
C ARG A 232 5.49 0.78 -1.08
N GLN A 233 4.80 1.92 -1.07
CA GLN A 233 5.42 3.19 -0.73
C GLN A 233 5.99 3.20 0.70
N LEU A 234 5.26 2.67 1.68
CA LEU A 234 5.73 2.57 3.05
C LEU A 234 6.93 1.62 3.19
N ARG A 235 6.89 0.45 2.52
CA ARG A 235 8.04 -0.47 2.51
C ARG A 235 9.28 0.18 1.91
N GLU A 236 9.15 0.89 0.78
CA GLU A 236 10.24 1.68 0.19
C GLU A 236 10.76 2.75 1.16
N SER A 237 9.88 3.36 1.96
CA SER A 237 10.27 4.35 2.97
C SER A 237 11.11 3.73 4.09
N PHE A 238 10.76 2.50 4.51
CA PHE A 238 11.53 1.74 5.50
C PHE A 238 12.90 1.36 4.96
N THR A 239 12.96 0.84 3.73
CA THR A 239 14.22 0.46 3.07
C THR A 239 15.13 1.67 2.84
N ASN A 240 14.57 2.80 2.41
CA ASN A 240 15.34 4.01 2.14
C ASN A 240 15.65 4.82 3.41
N ARG A 241 15.13 4.40 4.57
CA ARG A 241 15.34 5.04 5.88
C ARG A 241 14.89 6.51 5.90
N GLN A 242 13.80 6.81 5.21
CA GLN A 242 13.30 8.17 5.02
C GLN A 242 11.80 8.23 5.31
N ALA A 243 11.39 9.27 6.04
CA ALA A 243 9.97 9.54 6.25
C ALA A 243 9.29 9.88 4.91
N ARG A 244 8.06 9.40 4.73
CA ARG A 244 7.22 9.83 3.60
C ARG A 244 6.25 10.94 3.99
N PRO A 245 5.99 11.88 3.07
CA PRO A 245 5.14 13.03 3.36
C PRO A 245 3.66 12.64 3.56
N SER A 246 3.14 11.68 2.80
CA SER A 246 1.73 11.30 2.85
C SER A 246 1.45 9.90 2.31
N THR A 247 0.33 9.31 2.73
CA THR A 247 -0.31 8.18 2.04
C THR A 247 -1.24 8.69 0.94
N ILE A 248 -1.56 7.84 -0.03
CA ILE A 248 -2.63 8.10 -1.00
C ILE A 248 -3.97 8.08 -0.24
N PRO A 249 -4.78 9.15 -0.36
CA PRO A 249 -5.98 9.30 0.44
C PRO A 249 -7.04 8.26 0.10
N HIS A 250 -7.80 7.87 1.13
CA HIS A 250 -9.08 7.21 0.96
C HIS A 250 -10.06 8.13 0.23
N LEU A 251 -10.64 7.65 -0.87
CA LEU A 251 -11.72 8.33 -1.60
C LEU A 251 -12.97 7.45 -1.53
N ARG A 252 -14.08 8.03 -1.07
CA ARG A 252 -15.38 7.32 -0.93
C ARG A 252 -15.85 6.66 -2.23
N GLU A 253 -15.54 7.25 -3.37
CA GLU A 253 -15.87 6.73 -4.70
C GLU A 253 -15.22 5.37 -5.00
N ARG A 254 -14.13 5.05 -4.30
CA ARG A 254 -13.38 3.80 -4.43
C ARG A 254 -13.70 2.80 -3.32
N ASP A 255 -14.62 3.13 -2.41
CA ASP A 255 -15.01 2.23 -1.34
C ASP A 255 -16.11 1.28 -1.85
N PRO A 256 -15.86 -0.05 -1.88
CA PRO A 256 -16.86 -1.01 -2.32
C PRO A 256 -18.08 -1.12 -1.38
N ASP A 257 -18.00 -0.59 -0.16
CA ASP A 257 -19.05 -0.71 0.86
C ASP A 257 -19.83 0.61 1.08
N LYS A 258 -19.69 1.62 0.21
CA LYS A 258 -20.36 2.94 0.31
C LYS A 258 -21.16 3.36 -0.93
#